data_AF-A0A2R6F858-F1
#
_entry.id   AF-A0A2R6F858-F1
#
_cell.length_a   1.000
_cell.length_b   1.000
_cell.length_c   1.000
_cell.angle_alpha   90.00
_cell.angle_beta   90.00
_cell.angle_gamma   90.00
#
_symmetry.space_group_name_H-M   'P 1'
#
loop_
_entity.id
_entity.type
_entity.pdbx_description
1 polymer ?
#
loop_
_entity_poly.entity_id
_entity_poly.type
_entity_poly.pdbx_seq_one_letter_code
_entity_poly.pdbx_strand_id
1 'polypeptide(L)'
;MDMAERALPTGWQELDDADHDATRYNPQPVSRFEHAETGVGIRLSPAEPSTGTGGGTGPNGESENEYQVSVGADGAGDPGEMDGLADASDHADALGTAREFMERYNGHCLNGEGDLDDILAEYEESEQRA
;
A
#
# COMPACT_ATOMS: atom_id res chain seq x y z
N MET A 1 -5.40 23.86 -7.07
CA MET A 1 -4.78 22.52 -7.12
C MET A 1 -3.91 22.45 -5.90
N ASP A 2 -4.55 22.03 -4.82
CA ASP A 2 -4.05 22.19 -3.46
C ASP A 2 -2.94 21.17 -3.22
N MET A 3 -1.74 21.67 -2.90
CA MET A 3 -0.63 20.81 -2.49
C MET A 3 -0.96 20.01 -1.20
N ALA A 4 -2.01 20.41 -0.48
CA ALA A 4 -2.52 19.70 0.70
C ALA A 4 -3.22 18.37 0.38
N GLU A 5 -3.86 18.22 -0.80
CA GLU A 5 -4.51 16.96 -1.22
C GLU A 5 -3.49 15.87 -1.60
N ARG A 6 -2.21 16.24 -1.72
CA ARG A 6 -1.10 15.30 -1.98
C ARG A 6 -0.25 15.01 -0.75
N ALA A 7 -0.44 15.74 0.34
CA ALA A 7 0.30 15.49 1.57
C ALA A 7 -0.20 14.21 2.21
N LEU A 8 0.72 13.37 2.69
CA LEU A 8 0.36 12.19 3.48
C LEU A 8 -0.29 12.63 4.80
N PRO A 9 -1.17 11.79 5.39
CA PRO A 9 -1.69 12.02 6.72
C PRO A 9 -0.55 12.25 7.74
N THR A 10 -0.81 13.05 8.76
CA THR A 10 0.20 13.41 9.78
C THR A 10 0.91 12.17 10.33
N GLY A 11 2.23 12.22 10.47
CA GLY A 11 3.03 11.11 10.99
C GLY A 11 3.49 10.12 9.93
N TRP A 12 2.91 10.14 8.73
CA TRP A 12 3.33 9.28 7.62
C TRP A 12 4.36 9.95 6.71
N GLN A 13 5.34 9.17 6.28
CA GLN A 13 6.37 9.57 5.33
C GLN A 13 6.49 8.53 4.22
N GLU A 14 6.77 9.00 3.00
CA GLU A 14 7.14 8.12 1.89
C GLU A 14 8.63 7.75 2.03
N LEU A 15 8.92 6.46 1.97
CA LEU A 15 10.28 5.95 1.92
C LEU A 15 10.70 5.81 0.46
N ASP A 16 11.71 6.58 0.07
CA ASP A 16 12.27 6.55 -1.28
C ASP A 16 13.16 5.31 -1.41
N ASP A 17 12.64 4.27 -2.06
CA ASP A 17 13.30 2.97 -2.24
C ASP A 17 14.07 2.90 -3.57
N ALA A 18 14.67 4.01 -3.99
CA ALA A 18 15.41 4.12 -5.25
C ALA A 18 16.50 3.05 -5.44
N ASP A 19 17.07 2.51 -4.35
CA ASP A 19 18.05 1.42 -4.40
C ASP A 19 17.41 0.05 -4.73
N HIS A 20 16.15 -0.18 -4.36
CA HIS A 20 15.42 -1.42 -4.65
C HIS A 20 14.86 -1.44 -6.08
N ASP A 21 14.61 -0.26 -6.66
CA ASP A 21 14.21 -0.07 -8.07
C ASP A 21 15.39 -0.26 -9.05
N ALA A 22 16.63 0.06 -8.63
CA ALA A 22 17.81 0.06 -9.50
C ALA A 22 18.14 -1.31 -10.15
N THR A 23 17.60 -2.41 -9.61
CA THR A 23 17.84 -3.78 -10.12
C THR A 23 16.61 -4.44 -10.75
N ARG A 24 15.42 -3.81 -10.70
CA ARG A 24 14.21 -4.36 -11.31
C ARG A 24 14.10 -3.95 -12.78
N TYR A 25 13.80 -4.93 -13.64
CA TYR A 25 13.48 -4.70 -15.06
C TYR A 25 12.00 -4.33 -15.26
N ASN A 26 11.23 -4.18 -14.18
CA ASN A 26 9.81 -3.82 -14.23
C ASN A 26 9.67 -2.29 -14.07
N PRO A 27 9.10 -1.57 -15.05
CA PRO A 27 8.98 -0.10 -15.01
C PRO A 27 7.86 0.41 -14.10
N GLN A 28 7.18 -0.46 -13.35
CA GLN A 28 6.06 -0.08 -12.51
C GLN A 28 6.54 0.39 -11.12
N PRO A 29 6.12 1.60 -10.69
CA PRO A 29 6.59 2.19 -9.44
C PRO A 29 6.16 1.37 -8.22
N VAL A 30 7.08 1.11 -7.31
CA VAL A 30 6.75 0.62 -5.97
C VAL A 30 6.79 1.82 -5.03
N SER A 31 5.75 2.02 -4.24
CA SER A 31 5.74 3.05 -3.19
C SER A 31 5.74 2.39 -1.82
N ARG A 32 6.52 2.94 -0.89
CA ARG A 32 6.51 2.54 0.52
C ARG A 32 6.25 3.74 1.40
N PHE A 33 5.45 3.53 2.42
CA PHE A 33 5.08 4.52 3.41
C PHE A 33 5.34 3.95 4.79
N GLU A 34 5.76 4.80 5.72
CA GLU A 34 6.01 4.42 7.11
C GLU A 34 5.48 5.50 8.04
N HIS A 35 4.90 5.10 9.16
CA HIS A 35 4.52 5.98 10.23
C HIS A 35 5.72 6.22 11.16
N ALA A 36 6.19 7.47 11.21
CA ALA A 36 7.44 7.84 11.87
C ALA A 36 7.49 7.56 13.38
N GLU A 37 6.33 7.52 14.05
CA GLU A 37 6.26 7.28 15.50
C GLU A 37 6.07 5.81 15.87
N THR A 38 5.45 5.01 15.00
CA THR A 38 5.03 3.64 15.32
C THR A 38 5.76 2.57 14.51
N GLY A 39 6.43 2.93 13.41
CA GLY A 39 7.15 2.00 12.54
C GLY A 39 6.27 1.20 11.57
N VAL A 40 4.94 1.27 11.76
CA VAL A 40 3.97 0.64 10.85
C VAL A 40 4.20 1.17 9.45
N GLY A 41 4.18 0.30 8.45
CA GLY A 41 4.28 0.74 7.09
C GLY A 41 3.38 0.03 6.11
N ILE A 42 3.22 0.70 4.98
CA ILE A 42 2.33 0.36 3.90
C ILE A 42 3.17 0.30 2.63
N ARG A 43 2.91 -0.71 1.83
CA ARG A 43 3.61 -0.96 0.58
C ARG A 43 2.60 -1.11 -0.55
N LEU A 44 2.84 -0.40 -1.64
CA LEU A 44 2.10 -0.51 -2.87
C LEU A 44 2.98 -1.25 -3.86
N SER A 45 2.60 -2.49 -4.18
CA SER A 45 3.34 -3.31 -5.14
C SER A 45 2.41 -3.72 -6.27
N PRO A 46 2.88 -3.78 -7.53
CA PRO A 46 2.08 -4.36 -8.61
C PRO A 46 1.75 -5.82 -8.27
N ALA A 47 0.47 -6.21 -8.42
CA ALA A 47 -0.06 -7.52 -8.07
C ALA A 47 0.62 -8.65 -8.89
N GLU A 48 0.92 -8.36 -10.15
CA GLU A 48 1.80 -9.18 -10.98
C GLU A 48 3.05 -8.37 -11.35
N PRO A 49 4.26 -8.73 -10.86
CA PRO A 49 5.49 -8.18 -11.41
C PRO A 49 5.66 -8.77 -12.80
N SER A 50 5.04 -8.15 -13.80
CA SER A 50 5.07 -8.59 -15.21
C SER A 50 6.49 -9.01 -15.60
N THR A 51 6.70 -10.31 -15.77
CA THR A 51 7.89 -10.84 -16.45
C THR A 51 7.78 -10.51 -17.94
N GLY A 52 8.01 -9.24 -18.26
CA GLY A 52 8.24 -8.76 -19.61
C GLY A 52 7.01 -8.54 -20.50
N THR A 53 7.08 -7.41 -21.20
CA THR A 53 6.36 -7.11 -22.45
C THR A 53 4.98 -6.45 -22.29
N GLY A 54 5.04 -5.19 -21.85
CA GLY A 54 4.26 -4.07 -22.39
C GLY A 54 2.82 -4.27 -22.78
N GLY A 55 1.92 -3.64 -22.02
CA GLY A 55 0.69 -3.02 -22.53
C GLY A 55 -0.18 -3.95 -23.36
N GLY A 56 -0.44 -5.16 -22.87
CA GLY A 56 -1.56 -5.97 -23.29
C GLY A 56 -2.16 -6.69 -22.10
N THR A 57 -3.43 -6.37 -21.79
CA THR A 57 -4.32 -7.13 -20.91
C THR A 57 -3.94 -8.61 -20.92
N GLY A 58 -3.57 -9.15 -19.76
CA GLY A 58 -3.10 -10.53 -19.65
C GLY A 58 -4.12 -11.50 -20.27
N PRO A 59 -3.71 -12.74 -20.64
CA PRO A 59 -4.58 -13.69 -21.35
C PRO A 59 -5.90 -14.03 -20.62
N ASN A 60 -6.08 -13.60 -19.37
CA ASN A 60 -7.29 -13.79 -18.57
C ASN A 60 -8.11 -12.50 -18.32
N GLY A 61 -7.75 -11.34 -18.87
CA GLY A 61 -8.44 -10.08 -18.56
C GLY A 61 -7.93 -9.37 -17.30
N GLU A 62 -6.89 -9.90 -16.66
CA GLU A 62 -6.19 -9.30 -15.52
C GLU A 62 -5.55 -7.99 -15.99
N SER A 63 -5.84 -6.91 -15.27
CA SER A 63 -5.38 -5.59 -15.67
C SER A 63 -3.91 -5.50 -15.29
N GLU A 64 -3.03 -5.33 -16.28
CA GLU A 64 -1.57 -5.21 -16.08
C GLU A 64 -1.15 -4.05 -15.15
N ASN A 65 -2.11 -3.27 -14.64
CA ASN A 65 -1.92 -2.15 -13.75
C ASN A 65 -2.42 -2.42 -12.33
N GLU A 66 -2.87 -3.63 -11.98
CA GLU A 66 -3.35 -3.91 -10.63
C GLU A 66 -2.22 -3.78 -9.59
N TYR A 67 -2.54 -3.11 -8.49
CA TYR A 67 -1.66 -2.91 -7.34
C TYR A 67 -2.24 -3.57 -6.11
N GLN A 68 -1.39 -4.27 -5.39
CA GLN A 68 -1.70 -4.74 -4.06
C GLN A 68 -1.22 -3.71 -3.03
N VAL A 69 -2.11 -3.36 -2.11
CA VAL A 69 -1.79 -2.59 -0.91
C VAL A 69 -1.54 -3.58 0.21
N SER A 70 -0.34 -3.55 0.76
CA SER A 70 0.06 -4.40 1.89
C SER A 70 0.47 -3.53 3.06
N VAL A 71 0.27 -4.03 4.27
CA VAL A 71 0.57 -3.32 5.52
C VAL A 71 1.28 -4.27 6.48
N GLY A 72 2.21 -3.72 7.25
CA GLY A 72 2.96 -4.50 8.22
C GLY A 72 3.38 -3.65 9.41
N ALA A 73 3.72 -4.32 10.50
CA ALA A 73 4.24 -3.66 11.70
C ALA A 73 5.56 -2.90 11.45
N ASP A 74 6.30 -3.29 10.41
CA ASP A 74 7.54 -2.65 9.97
C ASP A 74 7.43 -2.21 8.50
N GLY A 75 7.60 -0.91 8.23
CA GLY A 75 7.53 -0.35 6.87
C GLY A 75 8.67 -0.75 5.93
N ALA A 76 9.72 -1.36 6.47
CA ALA A 76 10.83 -1.93 5.72
C ALA A 76 10.67 -3.44 5.45
N GLY A 77 9.58 -4.07 5.91
CA GLY A 77 9.38 -5.51 5.83
C GLY A 77 9.43 -6.08 4.41
N ASP A 78 9.84 -7.34 4.32
CA ASP A 78 9.69 -8.10 3.08
C ASP A 78 8.20 -8.23 2.74
N PRO A 79 7.81 -8.14 1.45
CA PRO A 79 6.40 -8.15 1.06
C PRO A 79 5.69 -9.47 1.41
N GLY A 80 6.44 -10.55 1.66
CA GLY A 80 5.89 -11.82 2.13
C GLY A 80 5.60 -11.87 3.64
N GLU A 81 6.00 -10.85 4.39
CA GLU A 81 5.76 -10.71 5.83
C GLU A 81 4.71 -9.61 6.14
N MET A 82 4.22 -8.93 5.11
CA MET A 82 3.16 -7.93 5.22
C MET A 82 1.79 -8.57 4.91
N ASP A 83 0.76 -8.11 5.60
CA ASP A 83 -0.62 -8.53 5.38
C ASP A 83 -1.22 -7.77 4.20
N GLY A 84 -1.96 -8.49 3.36
CA GLY A 84 -2.68 -7.90 2.24
C GLY A 84 -3.88 -7.12 2.74
N LEU A 85 -3.94 -5.83 2.43
CA LEU A 85 -5.04 -4.96 2.85
C LEU A 85 -6.15 -4.91 1.80
N ALA A 86 -5.78 -4.67 0.54
CA ALA A 86 -6.71 -4.52 -0.56
C ALA A 86 -5.98 -4.65 -1.91
N ASP A 87 -6.74 -5.06 -2.93
CA ASP A 87 -6.34 -4.99 -4.33
C ASP A 87 -6.94 -3.73 -4.96
N ALA A 88 -6.13 -3.03 -5.75
CA ALA A 88 -6.46 -1.79 -6.40
C ALA A 88 -6.23 -1.89 -7.91
N SER A 89 -7.03 -1.16 -8.66
CA SER A 89 -7.02 -1.21 -10.12
C SER A 89 -5.82 -0.51 -10.76
N ASP A 90 -5.25 0.47 -10.06
CA ASP A 90 -4.03 1.19 -10.45
C ASP A 90 -3.28 1.78 -9.23
N HIS A 91 -2.12 2.41 -9.47
CA HIS A 91 -1.29 3.00 -8.41
C HIS A 91 -1.99 4.17 -7.68
N ALA A 92 -2.79 4.96 -8.38
CA ALA A 92 -3.50 6.08 -7.78
C ALA A 92 -4.64 5.60 -6.88
N ASP A 93 -5.33 4.55 -7.30
CA ASP A 93 -6.35 3.82 -6.54
C ASP A 93 -5.73 3.21 -5.27
N ALA A 94 -4.60 2.50 -5.41
CA ALA A 94 -3.83 1.95 -4.30
C ALA A 94 -3.37 3.04 -3.31
N LEU A 95 -2.95 4.21 -3.83
CA LEU A 95 -2.57 5.34 -3.00
C LEU A 95 -3.78 5.93 -2.26
N GLY A 96 -4.95 5.94 -2.89
CA GLY A 96 -6.21 6.29 -2.25
C GLY A 96 -6.50 5.38 -1.06
N THR A 97 -6.52 4.07 -1.28
CA THR A 97 -6.76 3.07 -0.23
C THR A 97 -5.73 3.13 0.89
N ALA A 98 -4.45 3.27 0.54
CA ALA A 98 -3.39 3.44 1.54
C ALA A 98 -3.65 4.68 2.42
N ARG A 99 -4.07 5.81 1.84
CA ARG A 99 -4.37 7.03 2.61
C ARG A 99 -5.57 6.85 3.53
N GLU A 100 -6.63 6.21 3.06
CA GLU A 100 -7.80 5.91 3.89
C GLU A 100 -7.41 5.06 5.11
N PHE A 101 -6.56 4.05 4.89
CA PHE A 101 -6.01 3.26 6.00
C PHE A 101 -5.15 4.10 6.94
N MET A 102 -4.24 4.94 6.42
CA MET A 102 -3.40 5.82 7.23
C MET A 102 -4.22 6.78 8.12
N GLU A 103 -5.31 7.35 7.58
CA GLU A 103 -6.22 8.21 8.33
C GLU A 103 -6.97 7.42 9.42
N ARG A 104 -7.45 6.22 9.10
CA ARG A 104 -8.12 5.34 10.07
C ARG A 104 -7.15 4.88 11.15
N TYR A 105 -5.91 4.55 10.80
CA TYR A 105 -4.84 4.21 11.74
C TYR A 105 -4.56 5.37 12.69
N ASN A 106 -4.41 6.58 12.16
CA ASN A 106 -4.23 7.77 12.99
C ASN A 106 -5.45 8.03 13.89
N GLY A 107 -6.65 7.74 13.41
CA GLY A 107 -7.88 7.83 14.19
C GLY A 107 -7.96 6.80 15.32
N HIS A 108 -7.67 5.53 15.05
CA HIS A 108 -7.84 4.45 16.02
C HIS A 108 -6.62 4.25 16.91
N CYS A 109 -5.42 4.09 16.34
CA CYS A 109 -4.22 3.77 17.11
C CYS A 109 -3.67 4.96 17.89
N LEU A 110 -3.60 6.16 17.29
CA LEU A 110 -3.04 7.32 17.99
C LEU A 110 -3.97 7.89 19.08
N ASN A 111 -5.28 7.66 18.97
CA ASN A 111 -6.23 8.01 20.03
C ASN A 111 -6.38 6.90 21.10
N GLY A 112 -5.69 5.77 20.94
CA GLY A 112 -5.70 4.64 21.89
C GLY A 112 -7.00 3.82 21.84
N GLU A 113 -7.70 3.82 20.71
CA GLU A 113 -8.96 3.11 20.50
C GLU A 113 -8.77 1.68 19.96
N GLY A 114 -7.56 1.31 19.50
CA GLY A 114 -7.22 -0.06 19.07
C GLY A 114 -5.76 -0.17 18.63
N ASP A 115 -5.27 -1.40 18.48
CA ASP A 115 -3.94 -1.69 17.93
C ASP A 115 -4.01 -1.99 16.42
N LEU A 116 -2.86 -2.12 15.75
CA LEU A 116 -2.79 -2.40 14.30
C LEU A 116 -3.63 -3.62 13.92
N ASP A 117 -3.50 -4.72 14.68
CA ASP A 117 -4.24 -5.96 14.47
C ASP A 117 -5.76 -5.78 14.49
N ASP A 118 -6.29 -4.87 15.33
CA ASP A 118 -7.73 -4.61 15.40
C ASP A 118 -8.24 -3.95 14.10
N ILE A 119 -7.47 -3.00 13.56
CA ILE A 119 -7.82 -2.30 12.31
C ILE A 119 -7.68 -3.25 11.12
N LEU A 120 -6.68 -4.13 11.12
CA LEU A 120 -6.51 -5.14 10.09
C LEU A 120 -7.66 -6.14 10.09
N ALA A 121 -8.03 -6.65 11.25
CA ALA A 121 -9.18 -7.54 11.39
C ALA A 121 -10.48 -6.88 10.88
N GLU A 122 -10.69 -5.60 11.17
CA GLU A 122 -11.83 -4.85 10.61
C GLU A 122 -11.81 -4.76 9.08
N TYR A 123 -10.64 -4.56 8.48
CA TYR A 123 -10.47 -4.53 7.02
C TYR A 123 -10.71 -5.90 6.39
N GLU A 124 -10.14 -6.96 6.95
CA GLU A 124 -10.36 -8.33 6.47
C GLU A 124 -11.83 -8.78 6.57
N GLU A 125 -12.52 -8.38 7.64
CA GLU A 125 -13.94 -8.66 7.81
C GLU A 125 -14.84 -7.84 6.85
N SER A 126 -14.39 -6.66 6.43
CA SER A 126 -15.13 -5.84 5.46
C SER A 126 -14.94 -6.33 4.03
N GLU A 127 -13.76 -6.80 3.65
CA GLU A 127 -13.50 -7.42 2.34
C GLU A 127 -14.20 -8.79 2.19
N GLN A 128 -14.35 -9.57 3.27
CA GLN A 128 -15.10 -10.85 3.23
C GLN A 128 -16.62 -10.70 3.06
N ARG A 129 -17.16 -9.48 3.12
CA ARG A 129 -18.59 -9.19 2.98
C ARG A 129 -18.99 -8.58 1.63
N ALA A 130 -18.03 -8.33 0.73
CA ALA A 130 -18.27 -7.80 -0.60
C ALA A 130 -18.64 -8.88 -1.63
#